data_AF-A0A933A6V9-F1
#
_entry.id   AF-A0A933A6V9-F1
#
_cell.length_a   1.000
_cell.length_b   1.000
_cell.length_c   1.000
_cell.angle_alpha   90.00
_cell.angle_beta   90.00
_cell.angle_gamma   90.00
#
_symmetry.space_group_name_H-M   'P 1'
#
loop_
_entity.id
_entity.type
_entity.pdbx_description
1 polymer ?
#
loop_
_entity_poly.entity_id
_entity_poly.type
_entity_poly.pdbx_seq_one_letter_code
_entity_poly.pdbx_strand_id
1 'polypeptide(L)'
;MLDRRFDVMASMGHLKDLPRSQLGVDVNHGFAPKYVIIRGKGQILKTLREAAKKADAVYMATDPDREGEAISWHLADLLSPANPKIQRIEFHEVTKEAVQRALKHPRGIDLNLVNAQQARRILDRLVGYKLSPLLWRKVRSGLSAGRVQSVAVRLICEREQDIEHFVPQEYWS
;
A
#
# COMPACT_ATOMS: atom_id res chain seq x y z
N MET A 1 -1.56 -26.65 7.95
CA MET A 1 -0.74 -25.49 8.38
C MET A 1 -1.27 -24.88 9.67
N LEU A 2 -2.59 -24.70 9.82
CA LEU A 2 -3.24 -24.23 11.06
C LEU A 2 -4.19 -25.29 11.63
N ASP A 3 -4.41 -25.26 12.95
CA ASP A 3 -5.43 -26.07 13.63
C ASP A 3 -6.85 -25.60 13.28
N ARG A 4 -7.85 -26.45 13.48
CA ARG A 4 -9.30 -26.12 13.32
C ARG A 4 -9.80 -24.98 14.22
N ARG A 5 -8.95 -24.45 15.11
CA ARG A 5 -9.24 -23.34 16.02
C ARG A 5 -9.07 -21.96 15.37
N PHE A 6 -8.46 -21.88 14.19
CA PHE A 6 -8.25 -20.63 13.47
C PHE A 6 -9.26 -20.49 12.33
N ASP A 7 -9.92 -19.33 12.28
CA ASP A 7 -10.64 -18.88 11.08
C ASP A 7 -9.73 -17.92 10.29
N VAL A 8 -9.57 -18.17 9.00
CA VAL A 8 -8.64 -17.44 8.14
C VAL A 8 -9.44 -16.63 7.13
N MET A 9 -9.28 -15.31 7.17
CA MET A 9 -10.04 -14.38 6.34
C MET A 9 -9.12 -13.45 5.55
N ALA A 10 -9.51 -13.14 4.31
CA ALA A 10 -8.77 -12.22 3.46
C ALA A 10 -9.39 -10.81 3.47
N SER A 11 -8.58 -9.77 3.67
CA SER A 11 -8.99 -8.37 3.48
C SER A 11 -9.12 -7.98 2.00
N MET A 12 -8.55 -8.80 1.10
CA MET A 12 -8.43 -8.51 -0.33
C MET A 12 -7.69 -7.17 -0.59
N GLY A 13 -6.59 -6.97 0.13
CA GLY A 13 -5.75 -5.77 0.06
C GLY A 13 -6.19 -4.66 1.02
N HIS A 14 -6.01 -3.41 0.59
CA HIS A 14 -6.41 -2.24 1.37
C HIS A 14 -7.92 -2.13 1.54
N LEU A 15 -8.37 -1.75 2.73
CA LEU A 15 -9.76 -1.36 3.02
C LEU A 15 -9.92 0.16 3.18
N LYS A 16 -8.84 0.88 3.45
CA LYS A 16 -8.75 2.33 3.55
C LYS A 16 -7.80 2.89 2.51
N ASP A 17 -8.14 4.03 1.94
CA ASP A 17 -7.25 4.81 1.09
C ASP A 17 -7.59 6.30 1.21
N LEU A 18 -6.74 7.15 0.66
CA LEU A 18 -7.02 8.57 0.50
C LEU A 18 -8.21 8.77 -0.48
N PRO A 19 -9.09 9.77 -0.26
CA PRO A 19 -10.18 10.10 -1.15
C PRO A 19 -9.75 10.19 -2.62
N ARG A 20 -10.57 9.69 -3.55
CA ARG A 20 -10.26 9.72 -4.99
C ARG A 20 -10.21 11.14 -5.56
N SER A 21 -11.16 11.99 -5.19
CA SER A 21 -11.37 13.29 -5.84
C SER A 21 -10.85 14.49 -5.05
N GLN A 22 -10.32 14.28 -3.85
CA GLN A 22 -9.78 15.33 -2.98
C GLN A 22 -8.32 15.03 -2.68
N LEU A 23 -7.52 16.05 -2.37
CA LEU A 23 -6.12 15.85 -1.99
C LEU A 23 -6.00 14.83 -0.84
N GLY A 24 -6.87 14.94 0.17
CA GLY A 24 -6.91 13.99 1.28
C GLY A 24 -5.69 14.07 2.21
N VAL A 25 -4.86 15.09 2.07
CA VAL A 25 -3.68 15.36 2.90
C VAL A 25 -3.76 16.80 3.37
N ASP A 26 -3.69 17.02 4.67
CA ASP A 26 -3.64 18.37 5.25
C ASP A 26 -2.20 18.87 5.29
N VAL A 27 -1.83 19.69 4.31
CA VAL A 27 -0.47 20.23 4.15
C VAL A 27 -0.11 21.24 5.25
N ASN A 28 -1.10 21.87 5.88
CA ASN A 28 -0.87 22.90 6.89
C ASN A 28 -0.71 22.31 8.30
N HIS A 29 -1.30 21.13 8.54
CA HIS A 29 -1.28 20.46 9.85
C HIS A 29 -0.45 19.16 9.79
N GLY A 30 0.83 19.28 9.47
CA GLY A 30 1.79 18.17 9.56
C GLY A 30 1.56 17.02 8.57
N PHE A 31 0.96 17.30 7.41
CA PHE A 31 0.66 16.31 6.37
C PHE A 31 -0.31 15.21 6.82
N ALA A 32 -1.22 15.51 7.76
CA ALA A 32 -2.18 14.54 8.26
C ALA A 32 -3.05 13.94 7.12
N PRO A 33 -3.01 12.62 6.88
CA PRO A 33 -3.82 11.99 5.85
C PRO A 33 -5.25 11.75 6.34
N LYS A 34 -6.22 12.05 5.49
CA LYS A 34 -7.62 11.67 5.69
C LYS A 34 -7.89 10.38 4.93
N TYR A 35 -8.05 9.28 5.66
CA TYR A 35 -8.42 8.00 5.08
C TYR A 35 -9.94 7.81 5.02
N VAL A 36 -10.40 7.20 3.93
CA VAL A 36 -11.80 6.79 3.74
C VAL A 36 -11.85 5.31 3.39
N ILE A 37 -12.97 4.66 3.73
CA ILE A 37 -13.20 3.27 3.34
C ILE A 37 -13.36 3.23 1.81
N ILE A 38 -12.64 2.30 1.16
CA ILE A 38 -12.71 2.11 -0.28
C ILE A 38 -14.12 1.66 -0.67
N ARG A 39 -14.72 2.33 -1.67
CA ARG A 39 -16.06 1.99 -2.17
C ARG A 39 -16.11 0.52 -2.61
N GLY A 40 -17.13 -0.21 -2.16
CA GLY A 40 -17.30 -1.64 -2.45
C GLY A 40 -16.67 -2.58 -1.41
N LYS A 41 -15.84 -2.09 -0.48
CA LYS A 41 -15.22 -2.91 0.58
C LYS A 41 -16.06 -3.02 1.87
N GLY A 42 -17.24 -2.40 1.91
CA GLY A 42 -18.09 -2.36 3.11
C GLY A 42 -18.54 -3.74 3.59
N GLN A 43 -18.90 -4.65 2.66
CA GLN A 43 -19.33 -6.00 3.02
C GLN A 43 -18.17 -6.81 3.65
N ILE A 44 -16.97 -6.73 3.06
CA ILE A 44 -15.76 -7.38 3.60
C ILE A 44 -15.47 -6.86 5.03
N LEU A 45 -15.51 -5.54 5.23
CA LEU A 45 -15.30 -4.95 6.55
C LEU A 45 -16.35 -5.44 7.56
N LYS A 46 -17.62 -5.55 7.15
CA LYS A 46 -18.68 -6.08 8.01
C LYS A 46 -18.37 -7.51 8.45
N THR A 47 -18.05 -8.39 7.50
CA THR A 47 -17.72 -9.79 7.79
C THR A 47 -16.50 -9.90 8.71
N LEU A 48 -15.42 -9.13 8.44
CA LEU A 48 -14.23 -9.11 9.29
C LEU A 48 -14.52 -8.61 10.71
N ARG A 49 -15.36 -7.59 10.87
CA ARG A 49 -15.79 -7.11 12.19
C ARG A 49 -16.60 -8.15 12.95
N GLU A 50 -17.51 -8.84 12.27
CA GLU A 50 -18.33 -9.90 12.89
C GLU A 50 -17.47 -11.08 13.36
N ALA A 51 -16.47 -11.49 12.56
CA ALA A 51 -15.51 -12.51 12.94
C ALA A 51 -14.62 -12.05 14.11
N ALA A 52 -14.11 -10.81 14.05
CA ALA A 52 -13.27 -10.25 15.11
C ALA A 52 -13.98 -10.23 16.48
N LYS A 53 -15.28 -9.91 16.52
CA LYS A 53 -16.09 -9.95 17.75
C LYS A 53 -16.20 -11.34 18.38
N LYS A 54 -16.19 -12.39 17.56
CA LYS A 54 -16.33 -13.78 18.01
C LYS A 54 -15.00 -14.43 18.38
N ALA A 55 -13.89 -13.87 17.89
CA ALA A 55 -12.55 -14.42 18.10
C ALA A 55 -11.97 -13.99 19.46
N ASP A 56 -11.18 -14.86 20.08
CA ASP A 56 -10.44 -14.52 21.31
C ASP A 56 -9.32 -13.49 21.05
N ALA A 57 -8.71 -13.56 19.86
CA ALA A 57 -7.66 -12.66 19.39
C ALA A 57 -7.66 -12.60 17.86
N VAL A 58 -7.16 -11.50 17.29
CA VAL A 58 -7.02 -11.31 15.85
C VAL A 58 -5.55 -11.22 15.48
N TYR A 59 -5.11 -12.08 14.58
CA TYR A 59 -3.74 -12.09 14.06
C TYR A 59 -3.70 -11.48 12.66
N MET A 60 -2.91 -10.44 12.49
CA MET A 60 -2.62 -9.82 11.20
C MET A 60 -1.43 -10.53 10.57
N ALA A 61 -1.67 -11.19 9.44
CA ALA A 61 -0.71 -12.04 8.74
C ALA A 61 -0.41 -11.50 7.32
N THR A 62 -0.27 -10.18 7.18
CA THR A 62 0.09 -9.56 5.90
C THR A 62 1.57 -9.73 5.57
N ASP A 63 1.98 -9.42 4.35
CA ASP A 63 3.37 -9.57 3.91
C ASP A 63 4.37 -8.80 4.81
N PRO A 64 5.60 -9.31 4.97
CA PRO A 64 6.65 -8.74 5.83
C PRO A 64 7.31 -7.49 5.22
N ASP A 65 6.51 -6.54 4.72
CA ASP A 65 7.00 -5.31 4.13
C ASP A 65 6.19 -4.10 4.62
N ARG A 66 6.59 -2.89 4.20
CA ARG A 66 5.92 -1.65 4.59
C ARG A 66 4.45 -1.58 4.14
N GLU A 67 4.11 -2.24 3.03
CA GLU A 67 2.75 -2.22 2.48
C GLU A 67 1.84 -3.12 3.30
N GLY A 68 2.31 -4.33 3.60
CA GLY A 68 1.67 -5.26 4.52
C GLY A 68 1.50 -4.64 5.91
N GLU A 69 2.51 -3.91 6.41
CA GLU A 69 2.42 -3.25 7.71
C GLU A 69 1.35 -2.14 7.71
N ALA A 70 1.27 -1.33 6.65
CA ALA A 70 0.22 -0.31 6.51
C ALA A 70 -1.18 -0.93 6.39
N ILE A 71 -1.33 -2.07 5.69
CA ILE A 71 -2.61 -2.81 5.63
C ILE A 71 -2.99 -3.30 7.03
N SER A 72 -2.05 -3.89 7.76
CA SER A 72 -2.25 -4.35 9.14
C SER A 72 -2.66 -3.20 10.07
N TRP A 73 -2.03 -2.04 9.93
CA TRP A 73 -2.36 -0.84 10.69
C TRP A 73 -3.78 -0.34 10.40
N HIS A 74 -4.18 -0.24 9.12
CA HIS A 74 -5.54 0.13 8.74
C HIS A 74 -6.59 -0.88 9.24
N LEU A 75 -6.29 -2.17 9.18
CA LEU A 75 -7.18 -3.22 9.68
C LEU A 75 -7.30 -3.15 11.21
N ALA A 76 -6.20 -2.94 11.91
CA ALA A 76 -6.19 -2.80 13.36
C ALA A 76 -7.06 -1.62 13.81
N ASP A 77 -6.92 -0.46 13.17
CA ASP A 77 -7.76 0.71 13.45
C ASP A 77 -9.26 0.46 13.16
N LEU A 78 -9.57 -0.33 12.12
CA LEU A 78 -10.95 -0.66 11.76
C LEU A 78 -11.61 -1.72 12.65
N LEU A 79 -10.81 -2.61 13.22
CA LEU A 79 -11.24 -3.80 13.96
C LEU A 79 -11.05 -3.66 15.47
N SER A 80 -10.20 -2.76 15.96
CA SER A 80 -9.99 -2.52 17.39
C SER A 80 -11.27 -2.20 18.18
N PRO A 81 -12.29 -1.51 17.63
CA PRO A 81 -13.55 -1.31 18.35
C PRO A 81 -14.37 -2.61 18.50
N ALA A 82 -14.11 -3.61 17.66
CA ALA A 82 -14.76 -4.92 17.70
C ALA A 82 -13.96 -5.90 18.57
N ASN A 83 -12.64 -5.86 18.51
CA ASN A 83 -11.74 -6.66 19.33
C ASN A 83 -10.40 -5.94 19.53
N PRO A 84 -10.03 -5.55 20.76
CA PRO A 84 -8.77 -4.85 21.03
C PRO A 84 -7.54 -5.78 21.04
N LYS A 85 -7.72 -7.10 21.10
CA LYS A 85 -6.63 -8.10 21.15
C LYS A 85 -6.11 -8.39 19.74
N ILE A 86 -5.43 -7.40 19.16
CA ILE A 86 -4.86 -7.48 17.81
C ILE A 86 -3.34 -7.68 17.90
N GLN A 87 -2.83 -8.64 17.15
CA GLN A 87 -1.41 -8.97 17.09
C GLN A 87 -0.94 -9.08 15.64
N ARG A 88 0.33 -8.82 15.39
CA ARG A 88 0.98 -8.94 14.08
C ARG A 88 1.89 -10.17 14.09
N ILE A 89 1.74 -11.03 13.08
CA ILE A 89 2.63 -12.18 12.87
C ILE A 89 3.32 -12.05 11.53
N GLU A 90 4.56 -12.51 11.44
CA GLU A 90 5.40 -12.31 10.27
C GLU A 90 6.07 -13.62 9.87
N PHE A 91 6.09 -13.89 8.57
CA PHE A 91 6.79 -15.03 7.99
C PHE A 91 7.19 -14.68 6.55
N HIS A 92 8.37 -15.16 6.13
CA HIS A 92 8.91 -14.91 4.78
C HIS A 92 8.64 -16.07 3.82
N GLU A 93 8.04 -17.14 4.32
CA GLU A 93 7.69 -18.33 3.55
C GLU A 93 6.38 -18.92 4.09
N VAL A 94 5.58 -19.51 3.21
CA VAL A 94 4.28 -20.11 3.58
C VAL A 94 4.50 -21.61 3.83
N THR A 95 5.28 -21.92 4.88
CA THR A 95 5.49 -23.30 5.37
C THR A 95 4.76 -23.52 6.70
N LYS A 96 4.44 -24.77 7.05
CA LYS A 96 3.75 -25.09 8.30
C LYS A 96 4.57 -24.62 9.51
N GLU A 97 5.88 -24.86 9.45
CA GLU A 97 6.82 -24.53 10.50
C GLU A 97 6.97 -23.02 10.65
N ALA A 98 7.06 -22.26 9.55
CA ALA A 98 7.16 -20.80 9.60
C ALA A 98 5.90 -20.16 10.19
N VAL A 99 4.71 -20.58 9.76
CA VAL A 99 3.43 -20.06 10.28
C VAL A 99 3.27 -20.38 11.76
N GLN A 100 3.62 -21.61 12.18
CA GLN A 100 3.55 -22.00 13.60
C GLN A 100 4.57 -21.24 14.47
N ARG A 101 5.77 -20.95 13.96
CA ARG A 101 6.75 -20.09 14.64
C ARG A 101 6.22 -18.67 14.78
N ALA A 102 5.66 -18.10 13.71
CA ALA A 102 5.12 -16.75 13.70
C ALA A 102 4.00 -16.57 14.75
N LEU A 103 3.10 -17.57 14.87
CA LEU A 103 2.03 -17.57 15.88
C LEU A 103 2.55 -17.64 17.33
N LYS A 104 3.74 -18.20 17.57
CA LYS A 104 4.35 -18.26 18.91
C LYS A 104 5.09 -16.96 19.27
N HIS A 105 5.44 -16.15 18.28
CA HIS A 105 6.18 -14.90 18.45
C HIS A 105 5.44 -13.71 17.81
N PRO A 106 4.20 -13.41 18.25
CA PRO A 106 3.50 -12.23 17.79
C PRO A 106 4.23 -10.96 18.23
N ARG A 107 4.17 -9.94 17.39
CA ARG A 107 4.69 -8.60 17.67
C ARG A 107 3.59 -7.54 17.57
N GLY A 108 3.93 -6.33 18.01
CA GLY A 108 3.15 -5.13 17.72
C GLY A 108 3.34 -4.67 16.27
N ILE A 109 2.50 -3.74 15.84
CA ILE A 109 2.64 -3.08 14.54
C ILE A 109 3.83 -2.13 14.59
N ASP A 110 4.70 -2.21 13.59
CA ASP A 110 5.85 -1.33 13.44
C ASP A 110 5.42 0.01 12.83
N LEU A 111 5.31 1.03 13.67
CA LEU A 111 4.90 2.37 13.26
C LEU A 111 5.93 3.05 12.33
N ASN A 112 7.20 2.66 12.34
CA ASN A 112 8.19 3.23 11.42
C ASN A 112 7.93 2.76 9.99
N LEU A 113 7.62 1.47 9.81
CA LEU A 113 7.23 0.92 8.50
C LEU A 113 5.92 1.52 8.00
N VAL A 114 4.93 1.68 8.89
CA VAL A 114 3.67 2.37 8.58
C VAL A 114 3.95 3.80 8.12
N ASN A 115 4.69 4.57 8.92
CA ASN A 115 5.03 5.97 8.60
C ASN A 115 5.81 6.09 7.29
N ALA A 116 6.71 5.16 6.99
CA ALA A 116 7.43 5.12 5.72
C ALA A 116 6.48 4.89 4.52
N GLN A 117 5.49 4.01 4.67
CA GLN A 117 4.46 3.79 3.64
C GLN A 117 3.57 5.02 3.48
N GLN A 118 3.14 5.63 4.59
CA GLN A 118 2.31 6.83 4.59
C GLN A 118 3.03 8.02 3.93
N ALA A 119 4.30 8.24 4.28
CA ALA A 119 5.12 9.28 3.69
C ALA A 119 5.24 9.12 2.17
N ARG A 120 5.49 7.89 1.69
CA ARG A 120 5.48 7.58 0.24
C ARG A 120 4.12 7.88 -0.38
N ARG A 121 3.02 7.45 0.24
CA ARG A 121 1.65 7.64 -0.27
C ARG A 121 1.29 9.12 -0.36
N ILE A 122 1.66 9.91 0.65
CA ILE A 122 1.47 11.36 0.71
C ILE A 122 2.30 12.05 -0.39
N LEU A 123 3.58 11.69 -0.53
CA LEU A 123 4.46 12.26 -1.55
C LEU A 123 3.91 12.03 -2.95
N ASP A 124 3.54 10.80 -3.27
CA ASP A 124 3.00 10.45 -4.59
C ASP A 124 1.65 11.17 -4.84
N ARG A 125 0.83 11.35 -3.80
CA ARG A 125 -0.41 12.14 -3.86
C ARG A 125 -0.16 13.61 -4.16
N LEU A 126 0.81 14.24 -3.48
CA LEU A 126 1.14 15.65 -3.68
C LEU A 126 1.67 15.92 -5.08
N VAL A 127 2.58 15.07 -5.57
CA VAL A 127 3.13 15.15 -6.93
C VAL A 127 2.01 15.02 -7.96
N GLY A 128 1.20 13.97 -7.86
CA GLY A 128 0.11 13.72 -8.80
C GLY A 128 -0.92 14.86 -8.83
N TYR A 129 -1.36 15.32 -7.66
CA TYR A 129 -2.41 16.34 -7.56
C TYR A 129 -1.93 17.73 -7.99
N LYS A 130 -0.67 18.10 -7.71
CA LYS A 130 -0.13 19.42 -8.08
C LYS A 130 0.32 19.50 -9.54
N LEU A 131 0.91 18.43 -10.08
CA LEU A 131 1.51 18.47 -11.43
C LEU A 131 0.57 18.00 -12.55
N SER A 132 -0.38 17.08 -12.31
CA SER A 132 -1.27 16.60 -13.37
C SER A 132 -2.09 17.73 -14.04
N PRO A 133 -2.64 18.73 -13.30
CA PRO A 133 -3.34 19.85 -13.93
C PRO A 133 -2.45 20.71 -14.83
N LEU A 134 -1.13 20.76 -14.57
CA LEU A 134 -0.19 21.44 -15.45
C LEU A 134 -0.01 20.66 -16.76
N LEU A 135 0.15 19.33 -16.69
CA LEU A 135 0.24 18.47 -17.86
C LEU A 135 -1.01 18.55 -18.74
N TRP A 136 -2.19 18.64 -18.14
CA TRP A 136 -3.45 18.79 -18.88
C TRP A 136 -3.52 20.09 -19.68
N ARG A 137 -3.01 21.19 -19.12
CA ARG A 137 -2.99 22.50 -19.78
C ARG A 137 -1.91 22.62 -20.85
N LYS A 138 -0.80 21.88 -20.71
CA LYS A 138 0.41 22.06 -21.54
C LYS A 138 0.65 20.95 -22.56
N VAL A 139 0.08 19.76 -22.35
CA VAL A 139 0.33 18.58 -23.20
C VAL A 139 -0.99 17.95 -23.65
N ARG A 140 -1.71 17.27 -22.75
CA ARG A 140 -2.98 16.60 -23.07
C ARG A 140 -3.79 16.32 -21.81
N SER A 141 -5.10 16.51 -21.88
CA SER A 141 -6.02 16.11 -20.81
C SER A 141 -5.96 14.61 -20.52
N GLY A 142 -6.05 14.24 -19.24
CA GLY A 142 -6.04 12.84 -18.80
C GLY A 142 -4.65 12.25 -18.57
N LEU A 143 -3.57 13.01 -18.76
CA LEU A 143 -2.21 12.57 -18.39
C LEU A 143 -2.01 12.57 -16.87
N SER A 144 -1.24 11.60 -16.37
CA SER A 144 -0.88 11.52 -14.96
C SER A 144 0.57 11.98 -14.73
N ALA A 145 0.77 12.82 -13.73
CA ALA A 145 2.10 13.08 -13.20
C ALA A 145 2.45 12.03 -12.15
N GLY A 146 3.59 11.36 -12.32
CA GLY A 146 4.08 10.36 -11.37
C GLY A 146 5.57 10.53 -11.13
N ARG A 147 5.99 10.62 -9.86
CA ARG A 147 7.40 10.83 -9.49
C ARG A 147 8.33 9.76 -10.06
N VAL A 148 7.92 8.49 -10.02
CA VAL A 148 8.72 7.36 -10.55
C VAL A 148 8.44 7.15 -12.04
N GLN A 149 7.17 7.22 -12.45
CA GLN A 149 6.77 7.01 -13.84
C GLN A 149 7.44 8.00 -14.80
N SER A 150 7.53 9.28 -14.44
CA SER A 150 8.14 10.32 -15.29
C SER A 150 9.63 10.06 -15.54
N VAL A 151 10.38 9.61 -14.52
CA VAL A 151 11.80 9.24 -14.66
C VAL A 151 11.96 8.01 -15.55
N ALA A 152 11.11 6.98 -15.38
CA ALA A 152 11.16 5.80 -16.22
C ALA A 152 10.88 6.12 -17.70
N VAL A 153 9.88 6.97 -17.98
CA VAL A 153 9.59 7.44 -19.34
C VAL A 153 10.77 8.24 -19.90
N ARG A 154 11.40 9.10 -19.09
CA ARG A 154 12.58 9.87 -19.50
C ARG A 154 13.72 8.95 -19.97
N LEU A 155 14.04 7.89 -19.23
CA LEU A 155 15.11 6.96 -19.61
C LEU A 155 14.85 6.30 -20.96
N ILE A 156 13.60 5.98 -21.28
CA ILE A 156 13.21 5.43 -22.57
C ILE A 156 13.39 6.48 -23.67
N CYS A 157 12.92 7.71 -23.44
CA CYS A 157 13.08 8.80 -24.41
C CYS A 157 14.56 9.14 -24.67
N GLU A 158 15.40 9.16 -23.64
CA GLU A 158 16.85 9.39 -23.79
C GLU A 158 17.50 8.28 -24.62
N ARG A 159 17.13 7.01 -24.38
CA ARG A 159 17.62 5.90 -25.22
C ARG A 159 17.16 6.03 -26.67
N GLU A 160 15.92 6.41 -26.91
CA GLU A 160 15.42 6.59 -28.27
C GLU A 160 16.19 7.71 -28.99
N GLN A 161 16.46 8.82 -28.29
CA GLN A 161 17.30 9.90 -28.82
C GLN A 161 18.72 9.42 -29.15
N ASP A 162 19.33 8.60 -28.30
CA ASP A 162 20.66 8.03 -28.60
C ASP A 162 20.65 7.20 -29.90
N ILE A 163 19.55 6.46 -30.15
CA ILE A 163 19.37 5.67 -31.37
C ILE A 163 19.15 6.57 -32.59
N GLU A 164 18.30 7.60 -32.47
CA GLU A 164 18.04 8.56 -33.56
C GLU A 164 19.29 9.34 -33.97
N HIS A 165 20.18 9.65 -33.03
CA HIS A 165 21.44 10.35 -33.29
C HIS A 165 22.61 9.41 -33.61
N PHE A 166 22.42 8.09 -33.58
CA PHE A 166 23.48 7.15 -33.88
C PHE A 166 23.82 7.20 -35.38
N VAL A 167 25.08 7.50 -35.69
CA VAL A 167 25.61 7.45 -37.06
C VAL A 167 26.42 6.16 -37.21
N PRO A 168 25.90 5.14 -37.93
CA PRO A 168 26.61 3.88 -38.12
C PRO A 168 27.92 4.09 -38.85
N GLN A 169 29.00 3.48 -38.36
CA GLN A 169 30.28 3.45 -39.04
C GLN A 169 30.52 2.06 -39.62
N GLU A 170 30.73 1.99 -40.93
CA GLU A 170 31.06 0.75 -41.62
C GLU A 170 32.48 0.30 -41.27
N TYR A 171 32.65 -0.99 -40.99
CA TYR A 171 33.96 -1.59 -40.70
C TYR A 171 34.03 -3.03 -41.24
N TRP A 172 35.26 -3.53 -41.44
CA TRP A 172 35.55 -4.88 -41.93
C TRP A 172 36.41 -5.62 -40.89
N SER A 173 36.20 -6.93 -40.69
CA SER A 173 36.89 -7.78 -39.70
C SER A 173 37.60 -8.98 -40.31
#